data_AF-A0A2D9TBL9-F1
#
_entry.id   AF-A0A2D9TBL9-F1
#
_cell.length_a   1.000
_cell.length_b   1.000
_cell.length_c   1.000
_cell.angle_alpha   90.00
_cell.angle_beta   90.00
_cell.angle_gamma   90.00
#
_symmetry.space_group_name_H-M   'P 1'
#
loop_
_entity.id
_entity.type
_entity.pdbx_description
1 polymer ?
#
loop_
_entity_poly.entity_id
_entity_poly.type
_entity_poly.pdbx_seq_one_letter_code
_entity_poly.pdbx_strand_id
1 'polypeptide(L)' 'MASFQVVYDTCVLVPAPLRDLLLRVAEAGLVRAGMSEDILDELERVLDRDFEVPTSSAHRLRDPVPRVPPEEFSAPGTAA' A
#
# COMPACT_ATOMS: atom_id res chain seq x y z
N MET A 1 3.50 -9.08 -17.08
CA MET A 1 4.46 -8.79 -16.00
C MET A 1 4.49 -7.28 -15.85
N ALA A 2 3.83 -6.70 -14.83
CA ALA A 2 3.84 -5.25 -14.63
C ALA A 2 5.27 -4.80 -14.33
N SER A 3 5.81 -3.91 -15.17
CA SER A 3 7.12 -3.27 -14.97
C SER A 3 7.04 -2.08 -14.03
N PHE A 4 5.83 -1.58 -13.73
CA PHE A 4 5.63 -0.34 -12.99
C PHE A 4 5.50 -0.61 -11.48
N GLN A 5 6.47 -0.10 -10.72
CA GLN A 5 6.47 -0.12 -9.26
C GLN A 5 5.85 1.19 -8.74
N VAL A 6 4.98 1.08 -7.74
CA VAL A 6 4.31 2.24 -7.14
C VAL A 6 4.37 2.13 -5.63
N VAL A 7 4.81 3.19 -4.96
CA VAL A 7 4.70 3.33 -3.50
C VAL A 7 3.36 4.01 -3.19
N TYR A 8 2.55 3.41 -2.32
CA TYR A 8 1.35 4.08 -1.80
C TYR A 8 1.65 4.71 -0.46
N ASP A 9 1.37 6.00 -0.33
CA ASP A 9 1.47 6.74 0.92
C ASP A 9 0.17 6.63 1.74
N THR A 10 0.25 6.86 3.05
CA THR A 10 -0.91 6.91 3.94
C THR A 10 -2.01 7.84 3.42
N CYS A 11 -1.68 9.00 2.85
CA CYS A 11 -2.67 9.96 2.37
C CYS A 11 -3.63 9.41 1.30
N VAL A 12 -3.19 8.43 0.50
CA VAL A 12 -4.04 7.76 -0.51
C VAL A 12 -4.71 6.50 0.01
N LEU A 13 -4.23 5.95 1.13
CA LEU A 13 -4.76 4.75 1.77
C LEU A 13 -5.85 5.06 2.81
N VAL A 14 -5.89 6.28 3.35
CA VAL A 14 -6.91 6.70 4.31
C VAL A 14 -8.33 6.72 3.70
N PRO A 15 -8.58 7.36 2.53
CA PRO A 15 -9.91 7.36 1.94
C PRO A 15 -10.27 5.96 1.44
N ALA A 16 -11.27 5.32 2.05
CA ALA A 16 -11.64 3.93 1.75
C ALA A 16 -11.90 3.65 0.25
N PRO A 17 -12.59 4.53 -0.52
CA PRO A 17 -12.82 4.29 -1.95
C PRO A 17 -11.52 4.34 -2.78
N LEU A 18 -10.61 5.26 -2.45
CA LEU A 18 -9.34 5.40 -3.17
C LEU A 18 -8.43 4.22 -2.88
N ARG A 19 -8.33 3.81 -1.61
CA ARG A 19 -7.61 2.61 -1.20
C ARG A 19 -8.12 1.36 -1.92
N ASP A 20 -9.44 1.12 -1.93
CA ASP A 20 -10.03 -0.05 -2.60
C ASP A 20 -9.69 -0.09 -4.09
N LEU A 21 -9.79 1.05 -4.78
CA LEU A 21 -9.40 1.15 -6.19
C LEU A 21 -7.92 0.82 -6.41
N LEU A 22 -7.03 1.42 -5.61
CA LEU A 22 -5.57 1.23 -5.76
C LEU A 22 -5.16 -0.22 -5.47
N LEU A 23 -5.74 -0.84 -4.44
CA LEU A 23 -5.50 -2.25 -4.13
C LEU A 23 -5.99 -3.16 -5.28
N ARG A 24 -7.17 -2.92 -5.85
CA ARG A 24 -7.65 -3.68 -7.02
C ARG A 24 -6.77 -3.51 -8.25
N VAL A 25 -6.20 -2.32 -8.47
CA VAL A 25 -5.23 -2.08 -9.56
C VAL A 25 -3.97 -2.92 -9.35
N ALA A 26 -3.50 -3.05 -8.11
CA ALA A 26 -2.38 -3.93 -7.76
C ALA A 26 -2.74 -5.42 -7.90
N GLU A 27 -3.92 -5.84 -7.43
CA GLU A 27 -4.44 -7.22 -7.57
C GLU A 27 -4.62 -7.64 -9.03
N ALA A 28 -5.05 -6.71 -9.90
CA ALA A 28 -5.14 -6.91 -11.34
C ALA A 28 -3.75 -7.04 -12.02
N GLY A 29 -2.66 -6.91 -11.25
CA GLY A 29 -1.29 -7.03 -11.73
C GLY A 29 -0.88 -5.90 -12.67
N LEU A 30 -1.53 -4.74 -12.59
CA LEU A 30 -1.21 -3.55 -13.39
C LEU A 30 0.01 -2.80 -12.83
N VAL A 31 0.21 -2.88 -11.51
CA VAL A 31 1.36 -2.31 -10.81
C VAL A 31 1.87 -3.28 -9.74
N ARG A 32 3.15 -3.14 -9.36
CA ARG A 32 3.67 -3.71 -8.13
C ARG A 32 3.58 -2.66 -7.02
N ALA A 33 2.58 -2.79 -6.16
CA ALA A 33 2.37 -1.88 -5.04
C ALA A 33 3.35 -2.17 -3.90
N GLY A 34 3.88 -1.10 -3.31
CA GLY A 34 4.76 -1.16 -2.15
C GLY A 34 4.35 -0.15 -1.10
N MET A 35 4.48 -0.55 0.15
CA MET A 35 4.19 0.25 1.34
C MET A 35 5.23 -0.16 2.38
N SER A 36 5.97 0.81 2.91
CA SER A 36 6.93 0.55 3.98
C SER A 36 6.19 0.29 5.28
N GLU A 37 6.88 -0.30 6.25
CA GLU A 37 6.34 -0.43 7.61
C GLU A 37 6.01 0.95 8.21
N ASP A 38 6.81 1.99 7.95
CA ASP A 38 6.51 3.36 8.38
C ASP A 38 5.17 3.90 7.84
N ILE A 39 4.87 3.63 6.56
CA ILE A 39 3.59 4.00 5.93
C ILE A 39 2.43 3.26 6.61
N LEU A 40 2.59 1.97 6.87
CA LEU A 40 1.54 1.16 7.48
C LEU A 40 1.28 1.56 8.93
N ASP A 41 2.34 1.85 9.68
CA ASP A 41 2.24 2.34 11.04
C ASP A 41 1.55 3.71 11.09
N GLU A 42 1.86 4.61 10.15
CA GLU A 42 1.17 5.90 10.07
C GLU A 42 -0.29 5.74 9.67
N LEU A 43 -0.61 4.84 8.75
CA LEU A 43 -1.99 4.52 8.38
C LEU A 43 -2.79 4.01 9.57
N GLU A 44 -2.22 3.11 10.38
CA GLU A 44 -2.86 2.63 11.61
C GLU A 44 -3.11 3.77 12.60
N ARG A 45 -2.12 4.66 12.82
CA ARG A 45 -2.28 5.83 13.70
C ARG A 45 -3.38 6.78 13.23
N VAL A 46 -3.46 7.05 11.93
CA VAL A 46 -4.50 7.94 11.37
C VAL A 46 -5.89 7.31 11.48
N LEU A 47 -6.01 6.01 11.19
CA LEU A 47 -7.29 5.29 11.28
C LEU A 47 -7.82 5.20 12.71
N ASP A 48 -6.94 5.00 13.69
CA ASP A 48 -7.30 4.99 15.11
C ASP A 48 -7.71 6.39 15.58
N ARG A 49 -6.92 7.42 15.26
CA ARG A 49 -7.13 8.81 15.71
C ARG A 49 -8.37 9.47 15.11
N ASP A 50 -8.55 9.35 13.80
CA ASP A 50 -9.51 10.20 13.06
C ASP A 50 -10.80 9.45 12.67
N PHE A 51 -10.78 8.11 12.70
CA PHE A 51 -11.88 7.30 12.17
C PHE A 51 -12.40 6.24 13.16
N GLU A 52 -11.87 6.18 14.39
CA GLU A 52 -12.23 5.20 15.44
C GLU A 52 -12.23 3.75 14.91
N VAL A 53 -11.37 3.46 13.93
CA VAL A 53 -11.26 2.13 13.35
C VAL A 53 -10.39 1.26 14.27
N PRO A 54 -10.91 0.16 14.85
CA PRO A 54 -10.12 -0.67 15.74
C PRO A 54 -8.90 -1.25 15.02
N THR A 55 -7.75 -1.31 15.70
CA THR A 55 -6.48 -1.84 15.15
C THR A 55 -6.63 -3.24 14.53
N SER A 56 -7.55 -4.06 15.04
CA SER A 56 -7.88 -5.38 14.48
C SER A 56 -8.47 -5.33 13.06
N SER A 57 -9.13 -4.22 12.69
CA SER A 57 -9.62 -3.96 11.34
C SER A 57 -8.53 -3.34 10.45
N ALA A 58 -7.65 -2.53 11.03
CA ALA A 58 -6.51 -1.95 10.32
C ALA A 58 -5.46 -3.02 9.93
N HIS A 59 -5.24 -4.04 10.78
CA HIS A 59 -4.32 -5.15 10.49
C HIS A 59 -4.74 -5.95 9.24
N ARG A 60 -6.02 -5.95 8.85
CA ARG A 60 -6.46 -6.58 7.59
C ARG A 60 -5.93 -5.86 6.36
N LEU A 61 -5.53 -4.59 6.47
CA LEU A 61 -4.89 -3.85 5.38
C LEU A 61 -3.46 -4.34 5.12
N ARG A 62 -2.85 -5.10 6.05
CA ARG A 62 -1.52 -5.68 5.89
C ARG A 62 -1.49 -6.99 5.09
N ASP A 63 -2.63 -7.62 4.85
CA ASP A 63 -2.76 -9.02 4.41
C ASP A 63 -3.23 -9.32 2.95
N PRO A 64 -3.91 -8.45 2.16
CA PRO A 64 -4.57 -8.96 0.94
C PRO A 64 -3.72 -8.91 -0.33
N VAL A 65 -2.81 -7.94 -0.45
CA VAL A 65 -2.08 -7.68 -1.70
C VAL A 65 -0.65 -8.20 -1.57
N PRO A 66 -0.12 -8.94 -2.56
CA PRO A 66 1.32 -9.19 -2.65
C PRO A 66 2.04 -7.85 -2.79
N ARG A 67 2.47 -7.33 -1.64
CA ARG A 67 3.21 -6.09 -1.50
C ARG A 67 4.69 -6.39 -1.64
N VAL A 68 5.38 -5.54 -2.37
CA VAL A 68 6.84 -5.53 -2.42
C VAL A 68 7.27 -4.37 -1.53
N PRO A 69 8.01 -4.63 -0.44
CA PRO A 69 8.55 -3.56 0.39
C PRO A 69 9.30 -2.53 -0.49
N PRO A 70 9.14 -1.22 -0.27
CA PRO A 70 9.77 -0.20 -1.11
C PRO A 70 11.28 -0.37 -1.25
N GLU A 71 11.95 -0.91 -0.24
CA GLU A 71 13.37 -1.25 -0.23
C GLU A 71 13.77 -2.34 -1.24
N GLU A 72 12.83 -3.18 -1.68
CA GLU A 72 13.02 -4.20 -2.72
C GLU A 72 12.77 -3.64 -4.13
N PHE A 73 12.37 -2.37 -4.25
CA PHE A 73 12.27 -1.71 -5.54
C PHE A 73 13.66 -1.39 -6.11
N SER A 74 14.09 -2.18 -7.09
CA SER A 74 15.23 -1.81 -7.92
C SER A 74 14.94 -0.51 -8.68
N ALA A 75 15.90 0.43 -8.70
CA ALA A 75 15.79 1.65 -9.47
C ALA A 75 15.43 1.32 -10.94
N PRO A 76 14.53 2.09 -11.58
CA PRO A 76 14.24 1.88 -12.99
C PRO A 76 15.49 2.22 -13.81
N GLY A 77 16.28 1.20 -14.17
CA GLY A 77 17.39 1.33 -15.13
C GLY A 77 18.74 0.70 -14.76
N THR A 78 18.79 -0.61 -14.47
CA THR A 78 20.07 -1.37 -14.59
C THR A 78 19.94 -2.64 -15.44
N ALA A 79 18.91 -2.70 -16.29
CA ALA A 79 18.76 -3.74 -17.30
C ALA A 79 18.63 -3.11 -18.69
N ALA A 80 19.74 -2.56 -19.18
CA ALA A 80 20.06 -2.39 -20.61
C ALA A 80 21.56 -2.09 -20.74
#